data_AF-A0A6S7GVU1-F1
#
_entry.id   AF-A0A6S7GVU1-F1
#
_cell.length_a   1.000
_cell.length_b   1.000
_cell.length_c   1.000
_cell.angle_alpha   90.00
_cell.angle_beta   90.00
_cell.angle_gamma   90.00
#
_symmetry.space_group_name_H-M   'P 1'
#
loop_
_entity.id
_entity.type
_entity.pdbx_description
1 polymer ?
#
loop_
_entity_poly.entity_id
_entity_poly.type
_entity_poly.pdbx_seq_one_letter_code
_entity_poly.pdbx_strand_id
1 'polypeptide(L)'
;MKPIAKLLRTADIEGKNWKQELQRFLLQYRSTPHQTTKVAPCELLFNRQIRGYLPELTRKKVVNRHKRAKQNLEQKKEENKEYYDRNKRTKEAGIKKGDIVICKQKKNNKLTSKFDPEHYTVVQRKHNTIIAKRDGKTVTRNVSHFKKVVMEESEEEQENTAPGRSTETEEPPKQEPSVRRSTRMKRPVIRYQYQT
;
A
#
# COMPACT_ATOMS: atom_id res chain seq x y z
N MET A 1 -1.17 11.26 -11.80
CA MET A 1 -2.62 11.23 -12.02
C MET A 1 -2.94 10.56 -13.35
N LYS A 2 -3.42 9.31 -13.33
CA LYS A 2 -3.87 8.60 -14.55
C LYS A 2 -4.97 9.34 -15.36
N PRO A 3 -5.91 10.12 -14.77
CA PRO A 3 -6.97 10.77 -15.57
C PRO A 3 -6.48 11.93 -16.45
N ILE A 4 -5.46 12.70 -16.03
CA ILE A 4 -4.94 13.81 -16.84
C ILE A 4 -4.31 13.30 -18.14
N ALA A 5 -3.52 12.23 -18.07
CA ALA A 5 -2.93 11.63 -19.25
C ALA A 5 -3.99 11.10 -20.23
N LYS A 6 -5.12 10.58 -19.72
CA LYS A 6 -6.25 10.16 -20.56
C LYS A 6 -6.92 11.36 -21.23
N LEU A 7 -7.17 12.44 -20.48
CA LEU A 7 -7.74 13.67 -21.01
C LEU A 7 -6.91 14.25 -22.17
N LEU A 8 -5.58 14.27 -22.02
CA LEU A 8 -4.70 14.77 -23.08
C LEU A 8 -4.81 13.91 -24.35
N ARG A 9 -4.83 12.58 -24.20
CA ARG A 9 -5.02 11.67 -25.33
C ARG A 9 -6.39 11.84 -25.99
N THR A 10 -7.46 12.02 -25.22
CA THR A 10 -8.79 12.24 -25.79
C THR A 10 -8.89 13.59 -26.48
N ALA A 11 -8.29 14.64 -25.92
CA ALA A 11 -8.27 15.96 -26.57
C ALA A 11 -7.53 15.94 -27.91
N ASP A 12 -6.41 15.19 -27.98
CA ASP A 12 -5.64 14.98 -29.21
C ASP A 12 -6.47 14.22 -30.27
N ILE A 13 -7.09 13.10 -29.88
CA ILE A 13 -7.98 12.31 -30.77
C ILE A 13 -9.18 13.13 -31.26
N GLU A 14 -9.76 13.97 -30.40
CA GLU A 14 -10.92 14.82 -30.71
C GLU A 14 -10.53 16.11 -31.45
N GLY A 15 -9.24 16.38 -31.66
CA GLY A 15 -8.74 17.60 -32.30
C GLY A 15 -8.99 18.88 -31.50
N LYS A 16 -9.22 18.78 -30.18
CA LYS A 16 -9.51 19.93 -29.30
C LYS A 16 -8.23 20.54 -28.76
N ASN A 17 -8.30 21.83 -28.41
CA ASN A 17 -7.18 22.49 -27.73
C ASN A 17 -6.99 21.89 -26.32
N TRP A 18 -5.94 21.06 -26.18
CA TRP A 18 -5.63 20.35 -24.95
C TRP A 18 -5.43 21.26 -23.73
N LYS A 19 -4.98 22.52 -23.92
CA LYS A 19 -4.81 23.47 -22.81
C LYS A 19 -6.15 23.88 -22.23
N GLN A 20 -7.14 24.14 -23.08
CA GLN A 20 -8.49 24.50 -22.66
C GLN A 20 -9.18 23.32 -21.98
N GLU A 21 -9.07 22.12 -22.55
CA GLU A 21 -9.62 20.90 -21.92
C GLU A 21 -8.98 20.62 -20.56
N LEU A 22 -7.66 20.80 -20.45
CA LEU A 22 -6.97 20.67 -19.17
C LEU A 22 -7.50 21.67 -18.14
N GLN A 23 -7.69 22.94 -18.52
CA GLN A 23 -8.25 23.94 -17.61
C GLN A 23 -9.68 23.59 -17.17
N ARG A 24 -10.54 23.14 -18.09
CA ARG A 24 -11.90 22.67 -17.79
C ARG A 24 -11.88 21.49 -16.81
N PHE A 25 -11.04 20.48 -17.07
CA PHE A 25 -10.88 19.33 -16.20
C PHE A 25 -10.39 19.72 -14.80
N LEU A 26 -9.38 20.60 -14.73
CA LEU A 26 -8.83 21.04 -13.45
C LEU A 26 -9.85 21.84 -12.63
N LEU A 27 -10.68 22.66 -13.28
CA LEU A 27 -11.78 23.36 -12.60
C LEU A 27 -12.74 22.36 -11.96
N GLN A 28 -13.19 21.36 -12.74
CA GLN A 28 -14.09 20.32 -12.26
C GLN A 28 -13.47 19.51 -11.11
N TYR A 29 -12.22 19.07 -11.26
CA TYR A 29 -11.51 18.33 -10.21
C TYR A 29 -11.44 19.12 -8.89
N ARG A 30 -11.19 20.44 -8.96
CA ARG A 30 -11.11 21.32 -7.79
C ARG A 30 -12.47 21.59 -7.16
N SER A 31 -13.56 21.59 -7.92
CA SER A 31 -14.92 21.82 -7.42
C SER A 31 -15.63 20.55 -6.94
N THR A 32 -15.22 19.37 -7.40
CA THR A 32 -15.83 18.10 -6.97
C THR A 32 -15.32 17.63 -5.61
N PRO A 33 -16.20 17.16 -4.71
CA PRO A 33 -15.79 16.52 -3.45
C PRO A 33 -14.92 15.28 -3.71
N HIS A 34 -13.73 15.22 -3.08
CA HIS A 34 -12.82 14.09 -3.24
C HIS A 34 -13.30 12.86 -2.44
N GLN A 35 -13.07 11.65 -2.96
CA GLN A 35 -13.63 10.42 -2.37
C GLN A 35 -13.21 10.16 -0.92
N THR A 36 -11.96 10.49 -0.57
CA THR A 36 -11.40 10.32 0.78
C THR A 36 -11.83 11.42 1.74
N THR A 37 -11.61 12.68 1.39
CA THR A 37 -11.85 13.81 2.29
C THR A 37 -13.32 14.22 2.34
N LYS A 38 -14.12 13.84 1.33
CA LYS A 38 -15.52 14.26 1.10
C LYS A 38 -15.70 15.78 0.96
N VAL A 39 -14.62 16.53 0.81
CA VAL A 39 -14.61 17.98 0.63
C VAL A 39 -13.82 18.30 -0.64
N ALA A 40 -14.26 19.30 -1.39
CA ALA A 40 -13.63 19.69 -2.64
C ALA A 40 -12.26 20.36 -2.38
N PRO A 41 -11.24 20.13 -3.21
CA PRO A 41 -9.91 20.73 -3.01
C PRO A 41 -9.92 22.26 -2.95
N CYS A 42 -10.73 22.90 -3.79
CA CYS A 42 -10.90 24.35 -3.77
C CYS A 42 -11.40 24.86 -2.41
N GLU A 43 -12.34 24.13 -1.81
CA GLU A 43 -12.91 24.53 -0.52
C GLU A 43 -11.90 24.42 0.61
N LEU A 44 -10.99 23.46 0.56
CA LEU A 44 -9.91 23.33 1.54
C LEU A 44 -8.85 24.42 1.37
N LEU A 45 -8.60 24.90 0.15
CA LEU A 45 -7.60 25.92 -0.12
C LEU A 45 -8.10 27.34 0.14
N PHE A 46 -9.28 27.67 -0.40
CA PHE A 46 -9.80 29.03 -0.39
C PHE A 46 -10.90 29.26 0.65
N ASN A 47 -11.25 28.23 1.42
CA ASN A 47 -12.36 28.26 2.39
C ASN A 47 -13.67 28.82 1.79
N ARG A 48 -13.86 28.65 0.48
CA ARG A 48 -15.06 29.05 -0.27
C ARG A 48 -15.40 27.99 -1.30
N GLN A 49 -16.67 27.86 -1.62
CA GLN A 49 -17.12 26.98 -2.69
C GLN A 49 -17.05 27.75 -4.01
N ILE A 50 -16.38 27.19 -5.01
CA ILE A 50 -16.48 27.69 -6.39
C ILE A 50 -17.72 27.05 -7.01
N ARG A 51 -18.58 27.87 -7.61
CA ARG A 51 -19.73 27.39 -8.37
C ARG A 51 -19.22 26.67 -9.62
N GLY A 52 -19.51 25.38 -9.70
CA GLY A 52 -19.21 24.56 -10.87
C GLY A 52 -20.28 24.72 -11.97
N TYR A 53 -20.18 23.88 -12.99
CA TYR A 53 -21.15 23.85 -14.09
C TYR A 53 -22.51 23.26 -13.70
N LEU A 54 -22.52 22.39 -12.68
CA LEU A 54 -23.76 21.80 -12.18
C LEU A 54 -24.43 22.75 -11.18
N PRO A 55 -25.73 23.03 -11.33
CA PRO A 55 -26.46 23.81 -10.35
C PRO A 55 -26.53 23.03 -9.02
N GLU A 56 -26.22 23.70 -7.93
CA GLU A 56 -26.31 23.12 -6.59
C GLU A 56 -27.62 23.58 -5.94
N LEU A 57 -28.56 22.64 -5.71
CA LEU A 57 -29.68 22.91 -4.82
C LEU A 57 -29.11 23.11 -3.40
N THR A 58 -29.32 24.32 -2.89
CA THR A 58 -29.04 24.83 -1.53
C THR A 58 -28.29 23.85 -0.61
N ARG A 59 -26.97 24.04 -0.48
CA ARG A 59 -26.15 23.23 0.44
C ARG A 59 -26.10 23.83 1.84
N LYS A 60 -26.18 22.96 2.86
CA LYS A 60 -25.90 23.31 4.25
C LYS A 60 -24.45 23.81 4.35
N LYS A 61 -24.23 24.99 4.93
CA LYS A 61 -22.88 25.49 5.23
C LYS A 61 -22.18 24.48 6.14
N VAL A 62 -21.12 23.83 5.66
CA VAL A 62 -20.32 22.92 6.48
C VAL A 62 -19.48 23.77 7.43
N VAL A 63 -19.87 23.81 8.70
CA VAL A 63 -19.07 24.42 9.76
C VAL A 63 -17.82 23.57 9.95
N ASN A 64 -16.63 24.20 9.91
CA ASN A 64 -15.32 23.56 10.11
C ASN A 64 -14.92 22.44 9.12
N ARG A 65 -14.91 22.76 7.82
CA ARG A 65 -14.49 21.86 6.72
C ARG A 65 -13.14 21.16 6.94
N HIS A 66 -12.14 21.87 7.46
CA HIS A 66 -10.81 21.30 7.70
C HIS A 66 -10.83 20.17 8.74
N LYS A 67 -11.58 20.35 9.84
CA LYS A 67 -11.70 19.34 10.90
C LYS A 67 -12.35 18.07 10.35
N ARG A 68 -13.45 18.21 9.60
CA ARG A 68 -14.14 17.07 8.97
C ARG A 68 -13.26 16.35 7.95
N ALA A 69 -12.54 17.10 7.10
CA ALA A 69 -11.64 16.51 6.12
C ALA A 69 -10.49 15.72 6.78
N LYS A 70 -9.96 16.21 7.90
CA LYS A 70 -8.94 15.52 8.70
C LYS A 70 -9.46 14.21 9.30
N GLN A 71 -10.63 14.26 9.94
CA GLN A 71 -11.28 13.06 10.50
C GLN A 71 -11.54 11.99 9.43
N ASN A 72 -12.12 12.38 8.29
CA ASN A 72 -12.35 11.45 7.18
C ASN A 72 -11.05 10.84 6.64
N LEU A 73 -9.97 11.65 6.58
CA LEU A 73 -8.66 11.18 6.12
C LEU A 73 -8.05 10.16 7.09
N GLU A 74 -8.15 10.40 8.39
CA GLU A 74 -7.68 9.49 9.45
C GLU A 74 -8.43 8.16 9.38
N GLN A 75 -9.77 8.19 9.38
CA GLN A 75 -10.61 6.99 9.23
C GLN A 75 -10.26 6.22 7.95
N LYS A 76 -10.16 6.91 6.81
CA LYS A 76 -9.85 6.23 5.55
C LYS A 76 -8.43 5.68 5.50
N LYS A 77 -7.48 6.28 6.21
CA LYS A 77 -6.11 5.78 6.33
C LYS A 77 -6.09 4.46 7.10
N GLU A 78 -6.85 4.36 8.19
CA GLU A 78 -7.01 3.13 8.98
C GLU A 78 -7.70 2.03 8.16
N GLU A 79 -8.85 2.32 7.55
CA GLU A 79 -9.56 1.37 6.69
C GLU A 79 -8.67 0.84 5.55
N ASN A 80 -7.92 1.74 4.89
CA ASN A 80 -7.03 1.36 3.81
C ASN A 80 -5.86 0.50 4.31
N LYS A 81 -5.34 0.78 5.51
CA LYS A 81 -4.29 -0.03 6.15
C LYS A 81 -4.82 -1.43 6.43
N GLU A 82 -5.95 -1.54 7.11
CA GLU A 82 -6.57 -2.83 7.43
C GLU A 82 -6.90 -3.64 6.18
N TYR A 83 -7.48 -2.99 5.17
CA TYR A 83 -7.79 -3.64 3.89
C TYR A 83 -6.52 -4.17 3.23
N TYR A 84 -5.46 -3.36 3.21
CA TYR A 84 -4.18 -3.77 2.64
C TYR A 84 -3.58 -4.94 3.42
N ASP A 85 -3.53 -4.86 4.74
CA ASP A 85 -2.93 -5.88 5.60
C ASP A 85 -3.68 -7.21 5.51
N ARG A 86 -5.02 -7.17 5.50
CA ARG A 86 -5.88 -8.34 5.31
C ARG A 86 -5.67 -9.00 3.94
N ASN A 87 -5.64 -8.19 2.88
CA ASN A 87 -5.54 -8.70 1.51
C ASN A 87 -4.12 -9.18 1.15
N LYS A 88 -3.09 -8.54 1.71
CA LYS A 88 -1.68 -8.87 1.47
C LYS A 88 -1.05 -9.78 2.50
N ARG A 89 -1.79 -10.16 3.55
CA ARG A 89 -1.29 -10.96 4.67
C ARG A 89 -0.01 -10.35 5.25
N THR A 90 -0.01 -9.03 5.42
CA THR A 90 1.15 -8.29 5.91
C THR A 90 1.50 -8.80 7.31
N LYS A 91 2.75 -9.18 7.52
CA LYS A 91 3.29 -9.51 8.85
C LYS A 91 4.13 -8.36 9.36
N GLU A 92 4.17 -8.18 10.67
CA GLU A 92 5.05 -7.20 11.28
C GLU A 92 6.52 -7.59 11.07
N ALA A 93 7.36 -6.58 10.85
CA ALA A 93 8.79 -6.80 10.67
C ALA A 93 9.50 -6.81 12.02
N GLY A 94 10.07 -7.96 12.39
CA GLY A 94 10.82 -8.19 13.63
C GLY A 94 12.27 -7.69 13.64
N ILE A 95 12.64 -6.77 12.73
CA ILE A 95 14.03 -6.26 12.64
C ILE A 95 14.27 -5.21 13.75
N LYS A 96 15.27 -5.45 14.60
CA LYS A 96 15.67 -4.58 15.71
C LYS A 96 17.06 -4.00 15.48
N LYS A 97 17.46 -3.03 16.32
CA LYS A 97 18.85 -2.52 16.33
C LYS A 97 19.80 -3.66 16.70
N GLY A 98 20.95 -3.74 16.05
CA GLY A 98 21.94 -4.81 16.23
C GLY A 98 21.72 -6.03 15.34
N ASP A 99 20.55 -6.19 14.71
CA ASP A 99 20.31 -7.31 13.80
C ASP A 99 21.19 -7.21 12.55
N ILE A 100 21.61 -8.37 12.05
CA ILE A 100 22.34 -8.53 10.79
C ILE A 100 21.32 -8.67 9.67
N VAL A 101 21.44 -7.82 8.65
CA VAL A 101 20.48 -7.73 7.54
C VAL A 101 21.18 -7.62 6.19
N ILE A 102 20.58 -8.21 5.16
CA ILE A 102 20.95 -7.96 3.76
C ILE A 102 20.00 -6.95 3.13
N CYS A 103 20.51 -6.07 2.27
CA CYS A 103 19.74 -5.00 1.66
C CYS A 103 19.42 -5.30 0.19
N LYS A 104 18.22 -4.95 -0.27
CA LYS A 104 17.85 -5.07 -1.69
C LYS A 104 18.72 -4.17 -2.56
N GLN A 105 19.33 -4.72 -3.61
CA GLN A 105 20.19 -3.97 -4.53
C GLN A 105 19.48 -3.55 -5.82
N LYS A 106 20.07 -2.61 -6.56
CA LYS A 106 19.58 -2.23 -7.90
C LYS A 106 19.92 -3.35 -8.89
N LYS A 107 18.97 -3.68 -9.75
CA LYS A 107 19.21 -4.67 -10.81
C LYS A 107 19.90 -3.99 -11.97
N ASN A 108 21.16 -4.36 -12.24
CA ASN A 108 21.91 -3.85 -13.39
C ASN A 108 21.75 -4.81 -14.58
N ASN A 109 21.92 -6.11 -14.37
CA ASN A 109 21.85 -7.15 -15.40
C ASN A 109 20.82 -8.24 -15.04
N LYS A 110 20.52 -9.15 -15.97
CA LYS A 110 19.58 -10.25 -15.74
C LYS A 110 20.04 -11.20 -14.62
N LEU A 111 21.36 -11.36 -14.46
CA LEU A 111 22.01 -12.23 -13.46
C LEU A 111 22.27 -11.53 -12.11
N THR A 112 21.98 -10.23 -11.98
CA THR A 112 22.20 -9.52 -10.70
C THR A 112 21.27 -10.07 -9.63
N SER A 113 21.83 -10.48 -8.49
CA SER A 113 21.05 -10.97 -7.36
C SER A 113 20.13 -9.89 -6.80
N LYS A 114 18.99 -10.30 -6.23
CA LYS A 114 17.96 -9.36 -5.74
C LYS A 114 18.42 -8.58 -4.51
N PHE A 115 19.23 -9.22 -3.67
CA PHE A 115 19.80 -8.64 -2.46
C PHE A 115 21.31 -8.56 -2.61
N ASP A 116 21.89 -7.53 -2.01
CA ASP A 116 23.31 -7.43 -1.78
C ASP A 116 23.74 -8.61 -0.90
N PRO A 117 24.70 -9.47 -1.33
CA PRO A 117 25.15 -10.60 -0.53
C PRO A 117 25.84 -10.15 0.76
N GLU A 118 26.25 -8.89 0.83
CA GLU A 118 27.04 -8.38 1.93
C GLU A 118 26.15 -7.93 3.11
N HIS A 119 26.59 -8.27 4.32
CA HIS A 119 25.82 -8.09 5.55
C HIS A 119 25.95 -6.68 6.11
N TYR A 120 24.84 -6.08 6.49
CA TYR A 120 24.78 -4.79 7.18
C TYR A 120 24.31 -4.96 8.62
N THR A 121 24.86 -4.17 9.54
CA THR A 121 24.39 -4.11 10.93
C THR A 121 23.39 -2.97 11.08
N VAL A 122 22.22 -3.26 11.65
CA VAL A 122 21.20 -2.23 11.89
C VAL A 122 21.63 -1.31 13.03
N VAL A 123 21.89 -0.04 12.71
CA VAL A 123 22.26 0.98 13.70
C VAL A 123 21.01 1.56 14.35
N GLN A 124 20.01 1.89 13.54
CA GLN A 124 18.80 2.54 14.01
C GLN A 124 17.57 2.16 13.19
N ARG A 125 16.44 2.01 13.87
CA ARG A 125 15.11 1.92 13.26
C ARG A 125 14.29 3.15 13.66
N LYS A 126 13.77 3.87 12.65
CA LYS A 126 12.82 4.98 12.78
C LYS A 126 11.54 4.61 12.05
N HIS A 127 10.48 4.23 12.76
CA HIS A 127 9.23 3.72 12.17
C HIS A 127 9.48 2.56 11.18
N ASN A 128 9.16 2.77 9.90
CA ASN A 128 9.39 1.84 8.80
C ASN A 128 10.68 2.12 8.02
N THR A 129 11.56 2.97 8.53
CA THR A 129 12.87 3.28 7.93
C THR A 129 13.98 2.69 8.81
N ILE A 130 14.88 1.93 8.18
CA ILE A 130 16.06 1.33 8.81
C ILE A 130 17.30 2.03 8.28
N ILE A 131 18.22 2.34 9.19
CA ILE A 131 19.57 2.80 8.93
C ILE A 131 20.51 1.64 9.28
N ALA A 132 21.20 1.11 8.29
CA ALA A 132 22.15 0.02 8.45
C ALA A 132 23.54 0.46 7.97
N LYS A 133 24.59 0.03 8.66
CA LYS A 133 25.98 0.42 8.41
C LYS A 133 26.83 -0.81 8.12
N ARG A 134 27.81 -0.65 7.22
CA ARG A 134 28.77 -1.68 6.85
C ARG A 134 30.02 -1.01 6.27
N ASP A 135 31.22 -1.34 6.75
CA ASP A 135 32.54 -0.88 6.25
C ASP A 135 32.57 0.58 5.77
N GLY A 136 32.08 1.50 6.62
CA GLY A 136 32.01 2.94 6.32
C GLY A 136 30.83 3.40 5.45
N LYS A 137 30.10 2.49 4.79
CA LYS A 137 28.87 2.78 4.03
C LYS A 137 27.65 2.73 4.95
N THR A 138 26.79 3.74 4.85
CA THR A 138 25.51 3.80 5.59
C THR A 138 24.34 3.83 4.61
N VAL A 139 23.37 2.96 4.81
CA VAL A 139 22.20 2.83 3.93
C VAL A 139 20.92 3.08 4.74
N THR A 140 20.10 4.01 4.24
CA THR A 140 18.81 4.37 4.83
C THR A 140 17.69 3.98 3.88
N ARG A 141 16.90 2.95 4.22
CA ARG A 141 15.80 2.43 3.36
C ARG A 141 14.61 1.93 4.18
N ASN A 142 13.49 1.69 3.49
CA ASN A 142 12.31 1.10 4.12
C ASN A 142 12.61 -0.33 4.63
N VAL A 143 11.97 -0.73 5.73
CA VAL A 143 12.12 -2.07 6.34
C VAL A 143 11.90 -3.21 5.33
N SER A 144 10.97 -3.05 4.38
CA SER A 144 10.69 -4.05 3.34
C SER A 144 11.86 -4.32 2.38
N HIS A 145 12.88 -3.46 2.38
CA HIS A 145 14.09 -3.64 1.56
C HIS A 145 15.18 -4.43 2.27
N PHE A 146 15.00 -4.74 3.56
CA PHE A 146 15.93 -5.52 4.34
C PHE A 146 15.37 -6.92 4.62
N LYS A 147 16.25 -7.91 4.65
CA LYS A 147 15.95 -9.24 5.19
C LYS A 147 16.90 -9.52 6.33
N LYS A 148 16.37 -9.97 7.46
CA LYS A 148 17.17 -10.47 8.57
C LYS A 148 17.86 -11.76 8.14
N VAL A 149 19.14 -11.85 8.43
CA VAL A 149 19.91 -13.08 8.29
C VAL A 149 19.99 -13.71 9.68
N VAL A 150 19.63 -14.98 9.76
CA VAL A 150 19.92 -15.81 10.93
C VAL A 150 21.24 -16.48 10.58
N MET A 151 22.31 -16.10 11.29
CA MET A 151 23.52 -16.91 11.26
C MET A 151 23.29 -18.00 12.28
N GLU A 152 23.00 -19.20 11.80
CA GLU A 152 23.17 -20.40 12.63
C GLU A 152 24.67 -20.52 12.83
N GLU A 153 25.11 -20.42 14.08
CA GLU A 153 26.45 -20.85 14.45
C GLU A 153 26.52 -22.32 14.08
N SER A 154 27.29 -22.65 13.05
CA SER A 154 27.69 -24.03 12.79
C SER A 154 28.53 -24.45 13.99
N GLU A 155 27.89 -25.07 14.98
CA GLU A 155 28.57 -25.91 15.94
C GLU A 155 29.43 -26.89 15.13
N GLU A 156 30.73 -26.81 15.30
CA GLU A 156 31.68 -27.73 14.69
C GLU A 156 31.31 -29.17 15.08
N GLU A 157 31.33 -30.05 14.08
CA GLU A 157 30.98 -31.46 14.17
C GLU A 157 31.73 -32.15 15.32
N GLN A 158 30.99 -32.74 16.25
CA GLN A 158 31.46 -33.92 17.00
C GLN A 158 30.51 -35.07 16.72
N GLU A 159 30.94 -35.99 15.87
CA GLU A 159 30.40 -37.34 15.77
C GLU A 159 30.39 -37.98 17.16
N ASN A 160 29.22 -38.27 17.72
CA ASN A 160 29.07 -39.28 18.76
C ASN A 160 27.67 -39.92 18.67
N THR A 161 27.68 -41.09 18.04
CA THR A 161 26.85 -42.29 18.22
C THR A 161 25.65 -42.18 19.16
N ALA A 162 24.45 -42.37 18.60
CA ALA A 162 23.23 -42.65 19.35
C ALA A 162 23.34 -43.92 20.20
N PRO A 163 22.61 -43.99 21.33
CA PRO A 163 21.48 -44.93 21.32
C PRO A 163 20.20 -44.32 21.90
N GLY A 164 19.08 -44.76 21.33
CA GLY A 164 17.77 -44.15 21.51
C GLY A 164 17.12 -44.33 22.88
N ARG A 165 16.10 -43.49 23.12
CA ARG A 165 15.04 -43.76 24.09
C ARG A 165 13.74 -43.15 23.58
N SER A 166 12.74 -44.01 23.41
CA SER A 166 11.35 -43.70 23.11
C SER A 166 10.71 -42.88 24.23
N THR A 167 9.91 -41.89 23.87
CA THR A 167 8.64 -41.55 24.57
C THR A 167 7.71 -40.85 23.59
N GLU A 168 6.47 -41.31 23.60
CA GLU A 168 5.34 -40.88 22.80
C GLU A 168 4.87 -39.47 23.24
N THR A 169 4.47 -38.61 22.29
CA THR A 169 3.47 -37.55 22.54
C THR A 169 2.80 -37.14 21.21
N GLU A 170 1.56 -37.62 21.05
CA GLU A 170 0.39 -37.12 20.32
C GLU A 170 0.55 -36.15 19.12
N GLU A 171 0.11 -36.62 17.94
CA GLU A 171 -0.16 -35.82 16.74
C GLU A 171 -1.42 -34.94 16.92
N PRO A 172 -1.38 -33.62 16.62
CA PRO A 172 -2.60 -32.82 16.47
C PRO A 172 -3.27 -33.09 15.11
N PRO A 173 -4.61 -32.97 15.01
CA PRO A 173 -5.37 -33.47 13.86
C PRO A 173 -5.09 -32.69 12.57
N LYS A 174 -4.84 -33.43 11.47
CA LYS A 174 -4.81 -32.95 10.09
C LYS A 174 -6.15 -32.29 9.72
N GLN A 175 -6.16 -30.98 9.50
CA GLN A 175 -7.24 -30.33 8.77
C GLN A 175 -6.97 -30.44 7.26
N GLU A 176 -7.91 -31.04 6.55
CA GLU A 176 -7.87 -31.18 5.09
C GLU A 176 -7.83 -29.82 4.37
N PRO A 177 -7.19 -29.73 3.19
CA PRO A 177 -7.11 -28.49 2.43
C PRO A 177 -8.49 -28.09 1.89
N SER A 178 -9.09 -27.05 2.48
CA SER A 178 -10.30 -26.43 1.93
C SER A 178 -10.04 -25.87 0.54
N VAL A 179 -10.74 -26.43 -0.45
CA VAL A 179 -10.69 -25.99 -1.85
C VAL A 179 -11.15 -24.54 -1.94
N ARG A 180 -10.26 -23.63 -2.35
CA ARG A 180 -10.58 -22.23 -2.67
C ARG A 180 -11.48 -22.15 -3.91
N ARG A 181 -12.80 -22.31 -3.76
CA ARG A 181 -13.76 -21.77 -4.72
C ARG A 181 -14.31 -20.45 -4.18
N SER A 182 -14.23 -19.40 -4.99
CA SER A 182 -14.91 -18.14 -4.68
C SER A 182 -16.42 -18.36 -4.69
N THR A 183 -17.09 -18.26 -3.55
CA THR A 183 -18.55 -18.30 -3.42
C THR A 183 -19.20 -16.98 -3.81
N ARG A 184 -18.76 -16.37 -4.92
CA ARG A 184 -19.37 -15.13 -5.42
C ARG A 184 -20.66 -15.49 -6.15
N MET A 185 -21.80 -15.37 -5.47
CA MET A 185 -23.10 -15.42 -6.14
C MET A 185 -23.24 -14.23 -7.09
N LYS A 186 -23.16 -14.47 -8.40
CA LYS A 186 -23.48 -13.46 -9.41
C LYS A 186 -24.99 -13.29 -9.45
N ARG A 187 -25.50 -12.16 -8.98
CA ARG A 187 -26.90 -11.78 -9.19
C ARG A 187 -27.07 -11.38 -10.67
N PRO A 188 -28.09 -11.89 -11.37
CA PRO A 188 -28.38 -11.48 -12.74
C PRO A 188 -28.77 -10.00 -12.78
N VAL A 189 -28.49 -9.35 -13.92
CA VAL A 189 -28.83 -7.93 -14.14
C VAL A 189 -30.35 -7.83 -14.29
N ILE A 190 -31.00 -7.09 -13.38
CA ILE A 190 -32.42 -6.76 -13.49
C ILE A 190 -32.54 -5.66 -14.56
N ARG A 191 -33.14 -6.00 -15.71
CA ARG A 191 -33.52 -5.01 -16.72
C ARG A 191 -34.92 -4.51 -16.36
N TYR A 192 -35.07 -3.21 -16.14
CA TYR A 192 -36.38 -2.59 -16.01
C TYR A 192 -37.08 -2.66 -17.37
N GLN A 193 -38.20 -3.38 -17.44
CA GLN A 193 -39.11 -3.27 -18.57
C GLN A 193 -39.96 -2.02 -18.36
N TYR A 194 -39.90 -1.11 -19.33
CA TYR A 194 -40.84 -0.01 -19.42
C TYR A 194 -42.15 -0.60 -19.96
N GLN A 195 -43.22 -0.52 -19.17
CA GLN A 195 -44.57 -0.76 -19.68
C GLN A 195 -44.92 0.40 -20.61
N THR A 196 -45.24 0.06 -21.85
CA THR A 196 -45.86 0.96 -22.85
C THR A 196 -47.27 1.33 -22.44
#